data_AF-A0A7L2MNX9-F1
#
_entry.id   AF-A0A7L2MNX9-F1
#
_cell.length_a   1.000
_cell.length_b   1.000
_cell.length_c   1.000
_cell.angle_alpha   90.00
_cell.angle_beta   90.00
_cell.angle_gamma   90.00
#
_symmetry.space_group_name_H-M   'P 1'
#
loop_
_entity.id
_entity.type
_entity.pdbx_description
1 polymer ?
#
loop_
_entity_poly.entity_id
_entity_poly.type
_entity_poly.pdbx_seq_one_letter_code
_entity_poly.pdbx_strand_id
1 'polypeptide(L)'
;QGDALEQAIISQAPQVEKLVATTAHERMPWYHGNISREEAERRLYSGAQPDGKFLLREKKENRSYALSLVYGKTVYHYRVDHDKSGKYSIPEGTKFDTLWQLVEYLKLKPDGLIFYLKEACPNPNMPWSSAAPVPPTHPSVSVSLGEALTLGTLNADGYTPDPVGAGKSRLLPMDTSVYESPYSDPEELKDRKLFLKRDHLMIDEVELGAGNFGCVKKGVYKMRKKQIDVAIKVLKSNNEKTVKDEMMKEAQIMHQLDNPYIVRMIGVCEAESLMLVMEMASGGPLNRFLASKKDEITMSNIVELMHQVSMGMKYLEEKNFVHRDLAARNVLLVNQHYAKISDFGLSKALGADDSYYK
;
A
#
# COMPACT_ATOMS: atom_id res chain seq x y z
N GLN A 1 -6.53 12.49 -7.02
CA GLN A 1 -5.53 12.25 -5.95
C GLN A 1 -6.18 11.97 -4.59
N GLY A 2 -7.32 12.59 -4.24
CA GLY A 2 -8.02 12.31 -2.96
C GLY A 2 -8.47 10.85 -2.78
N ASP A 3 -9.20 10.30 -3.76
CA ASP A 3 -9.81 8.97 -3.61
C ASP A 3 -8.79 7.84 -3.38
N ALA A 4 -7.65 7.84 -4.09
CA ALA A 4 -6.62 6.82 -3.89
C ALA A 4 -6.00 6.88 -2.48
N LEU A 5 -5.79 8.10 -1.95
CA LEU A 5 -5.28 8.29 -0.59
C LEU A 5 -6.30 7.84 0.46
N GLU A 6 -7.58 8.18 0.28
CA GLU A 6 -8.64 7.74 1.18
C GLU A 6 -8.78 6.21 1.19
N GLN A 7 -8.75 5.57 0.03
CA GLN A 7 -8.79 4.11 -0.08
C GLN A 7 -7.55 3.44 0.54
N ALA A 8 -6.39 4.08 0.49
CA ALA A 8 -5.17 3.61 1.13
C ALA A 8 -5.30 3.66 2.66
N ILE A 9 -5.76 4.80 3.20
CA ILE A 9 -5.97 5.00 4.63
C ILE A 9 -6.98 3.98 5.16
N ILE A 10 -8.13 3.82 4.50
CA ILE A 10 -9.19 2.91 4.96
C ILE A 10 -8.70 1.46 4.97
N SER A 11 -7.96 1.02 3.96
CA SER A 11 -7.51 -0.38 3.87
C SER A 11 -6.32 -0.69 4.77
N GLN A 12 -5.39 0.25 4.92
CA GLN A 12 -4.07 0.00 5.52
C GLN A 12 -3.85 0.71 6.85
N ALA A 13 -4.87 1.36 7.43
CA ALA A 13 -4.76 2.07 8.70
C ALA A 13 -4.02 1.28 9.80
N PRO A 14 -4.32 -0.02 10.08
CA PRO A 14 -3.59 -0.77 11.10
C PRO A 14 -2.09 -0.94 10.81
N GLN A 15 -1.73 -1.13 9.54
CA GLN A 15 -0.36 -1.30 9.08
C GLN A 15 0.40 0.03 9.11
N VAL A 16 -0.26 1.11 8.69
CA VAL A 16 0.28 2.48 8.73
C VAL A 16 0.51 2.89 10.18
N GLU A 17 -0.43 2.66 11.09
CA GLU A 17 -0.26 2.91 12.52
C GLU A 17 0.94 2.15 13.09
N LYS A 18 1.11 0.87 12.75
CA LYS A 18 2.26 0.05 13.18
C LYS A 18 3.59 0.57 12.61
N LEU A 19 3.61 1.00 11.35
CA LEU A 19 4.81 1.54 10.71
C LEU A 19 5.19 2.88 11.33
N VAL A 20 4.20 3.76 11.54
CA VAL A 20 4.36 5.02 12.28
C VAL A 20 4.89 4.74 13.69
N ALA A 21 4.37 3.71 14.35
CA ALA A 21 4.76 3.38 15.71
C ALA A 21 6.21 2.90 15.86
N THR A 22 6.80 2.31 14.83
CA THR A 22 8.08 1.58 14.97
C THR A 22 9.29 2.33 14.40
N THR A 23 9.12 3.15 13.36
CA THR A 23 10.26 3.76 12.64
C THR A 23 10.08 5.23 12.23
N ALA A 24 8.91 5.84 12.50
CA ALA A 24 8.63 7.21 12.01
C ALA A 24 9.63 8.26 12.50
N HIS A 25 10.16 8.10 13.73
CA HIS A 25 11.12 9.04 14.29
C HIS A 25 12.41 9.13 13.47
N GLU A 26 12.85 8.04 12.83
CA GLU A 26 14.06 8.04 11.98
C GLU A 26 13.90 8.96 10.76
N ARG A 27 12.67 9.19 10.32
CA ARG A 27 12.33 10.06 9.19
C ARG A 27 11.92 11.46 9.61
N MET A 28 12.11 11.84 10.88
CA MET A 28 11.74 13.16 11.35
C MET A 28 12.87 14.18 11.25
N PRO A 29 12.57 15.43 10.85
CA PRO A 29 13.59 16.45 10.68
C PRO A 29 14.29 16.81 12.00
N TRP A 30 13.61 16.61 13.14
CA TRP A 30 14.16 16.82 14.49
C TRP A 30 14.97 15.62 15.01
N TYR A 31 15.01 14.49 14.32
CA TYR A 31 15.79 13.32 14.74
C TYR A 31 17.15 13.30 14.05
N HIS A 32 18.21 13.29 14.86
CA HIS A 32 19.58 13.42 14.39
C HIS A 32 20.37 12.10 14.46
N GLY A 33 19.71 11.01 14.84
CA GLY A 33 20.36 9.73 15.04
C GLY A 33 21.44 9.80 16.12
N ASN A 34 22.54 9.09 15.89
CA ASN A 34 23.62 8.92 16.85
C ASN A 34 24.65 10.07 16.78
N ILE A 35 24.32 11.20 17.39
CA ILE A 35 25.22 12.34 17.56
C ILE A 35 25.63 12.56 19.01
N SER A 36 26.84 13.08 19.24
CA SER A 36 27.33 13.40 20.58
C SER A 36 26.56 14.58 21.20
N ARG A 37 26.73 14.77 22.52
CA ARG A 37 26.14 15.91 23.22
C ARG A 37 26.67 17.24 22.68
N GLU A 38 27.97 17.29 22.43
CA GLU A 38 28.70 18.47 21.94
C GLU A 38 28.31 18.78 20.48
N GLU A 39 28.11 17.74 19.66
CA GLU A 39 27.57 17.89 18.30
C GLU A 39 26.16 18.46 18.31
N ALA A 40 25.28 17.97 19.19
CA ALA A 40 23.92 18.48 19.36
C ALA A 40 23.92 19.96 19.78
N GLU A 41 24.75 20.32 20.76
CA GLU A 41 24.93 21.70 21.19
C GLU A 41 25.40 22.58 20.02
N ARG A 42 26.41 22.16 19.26
CA ARG A 42 26.90 22.91 18.10
C ARG A 42 25.81 23.15 17.05
N ARG A 43 24.97 22.16 16.78
CA ARG A 43 23.85 22.29 15.83
C ARG A 43 22.77 23.23 16.34
N LEU A 44 22.44 23.18 17.63
CA LEU A 44 21.46 24.06 18.24
C LEU A 44 21.95 25.52 18.30
N TYR A 45 23.22 25.73 18.60
CA TYR A 45 23.86 27.04 18.59
C TYR A 45 24.11 27.61 17.19
N SER A 46 24.10 26.76 16.15
CA SER A 46 24.19 27.19 14.77
C SER A 46 22.93 27.96 14.34
N GLY A 47 23.13 29.17 13.82
CA GLY A 47 22.05 30.03 13.34
C GLY A 47 21.22 30.66 14.46
N ALA A 48 19.93 30.84 14.20
CA ALA A 48 19.01 31.41 15.19
C ALA A 48 18.81 30.47 16.38
N GLN A 49 18.70 31.05 17.58
CA GLN A 49 18.54 30.35 18.85
C GLN A 49 17.23 30.77 19.55
N PRO A 50 16.06 30.57 18.91
CA PRO A 50 14.79 30.87 19.55
C PRO A 50 14.50 29.88 20.69
N ASP A 51 13.78 30.34 21.71
CA ASP A 51 13.28 29.48 22.77
C ASP A 51 12.35 28.42 22.21
N GLY A 52 12.56 27.17 22.58
CA GLY A 52 11.81 26.04 22.04
C GLY A 52 12.47 25.33 20.86
N LYS A 53 13.63 25.81 20.36
CA LYS A 53 14.39 25.09 19.32
C LYS A 53 14.94 23.77 19.88
N PHE A 54 14.70 22.66 19.21
CA PHE A 54 15.04 21.35 19.77
C PHE A 54 15.53 20.32 18.73
N LEU A 55 16.16 19.26 19.21
CA LEU A 55 16.42 18.04 18.47
C LEU A 55 16.41 16.82 19.39
N LEU A 56 16.21 15.64 18.81
CA LEU A 56 16.32 14.35 19.49
C LEU A 56 17.50 13.57 18.92
N ARG A 57 18.27 12.93 19.81
CA ARG A 57 19.43 12.10 19.46
C ARG A 57 19.44 10.79 20.23
N GLU A 58 20.02 9.77 19.62
CA GLU A 58 20.24 8.46 20.24
C GLU A 58 21.61 8.43 20.95
N LYS A 59 21.66 7.80 22.12
CA LYS A 59 22.89 7.52 22.86
C LYS A 59 23.38 6.11 22.54
N LYS A 60 24.66 5.97 22.20
CA LYS A 60 25.32 4.70 21.82
C LYS A 60 25.09 3.55 22.79
N GLU A 61 24.98 3.80 24.09
CA GLU A 61 25.20 2.75 25.08
C GLU A 61 23.96 1.98 25.55
N ASN A 62 22.71 2.35 25.20
CA ASN A 62 21.55 1.62 25.75
C ASN A 62 20.20 1.86 25.02
N ARG A 63 20.20 2.24 23.73
CA ARG A 63 18.97 2.75 23.04
C ARG A 63 18.24 3.83 23.87
N SER A 64 19.01 4.60 24.64
CA SER A 64 18.51 5.73 25.43
C SER A 64 18.59 6.96 24.55
N TYR A 65 17.60 7.81 24.61
CA TYR A 65 17.54 9.02 23.80
C TYR A 65 17.86 10.25 24.67
N ALA A 66 18.22 11.35 24.01
CA ALA A 66 18.30 12.65 24.63
C ALA A 66 17.54 13.67 23.80
N LEU A 67 16.70 14.44 24.47
CA LEU A 67 16.04 15.62 23.92
C LEU A 67 16.86 16.84 24.31
N SER A 68 17.40 17.52 23.31
CA SER A 68 18.20 18.74 23.49
C SER A 68 17.34 19.95 23.09
N LEU A 69 17.19 20.93 23.98
CA LEU A 69 16.26 22.05 23.87
C LEU A 69 16.97 23.38 24.18
N VAL A 70 16.75 24.41 23.37
CA VAL A 70 17.23 25.78 23.62
C VAL A 70 16.20 26.56 24.42
N TYR A 71 16.65 27.17 25.51
CA TYR A 71 15.88 28.15 26.28
C TYR A 71 16.82 29.19 26.88
N GLY A 72 16.51 30.48 26.73
CA GLY A 72 17.35 31.57 27.24
C GLY A 72 18.77 31.53 26.67
N LYS A 73 18.92 31.17 25.38
CA LYS A 73 20.21 30.95 24.69
C LYS A 73 21.11 29.87 25.32
N THR A 74 20.54 29.00 26.14
CA THR A 74 21.24 27.88 26.78
C THR A 74 20.63 26.56 26.31
N VAL A 75 21.45 25.55 26.06
CA VAL A 75 20.98 24.21 25.67
C VAL A 75 20.80 23.34 26.91
N TYR A 76 19.59 22.82 27.08
CA TYR A 76 19.20 21.87 28.11
C TYR A 76 19.09 20.46 27.51
N HIS A 77 19.53 19.45 28.24
CA HIS A 77 19.49 18.05 27.79
C HIS A 77 18.65 17.21 28.73
N TYR A 78 17.55 16.70 28.21
CA TYR A 78 16.65 15.81 28.91
C TYR A 78 16.91 14.38 28.46
N ARG A 79 17.04 13.46 29.42
CA ARG A 79 17.10 12.04 29.11
C ARG A 79 15.72 11.58 28.67
N VAL A 80 15.64 10.75 27.65
CA VAL A 80 14.41 10.04 27.27
C VAL A 80 14.71 8.56 27.45
N ASP A 81 14.06 7.99 28.45
CA ASP A 81 14.25 6.61 28.86
C ASP A 81 13.25 5.71 28.12
N HIS A 82 13.70 4.50 27.79
CA HIS A 82 12.90 3.46 27.20
C HIS A 82 12.73 2.35 28.24
N ASP A 83 11.52 2.17 28.75
CA ASP A 83 11.25 1.23 29.84
C ASP A 83 11.12 -0.22 29.35
N LYS A 84 11.03 -1.16 30.30
CA LYS A 84 10.88 -2.60 30.01
C LYS A 84 9.59 -2.93 29.25
N SER A 85 8.59 -2.04 29.28
CA SER A 85 7.33 -2.21 28.54
C SER A 85 7.40 -1.69 27.10
N GLY A 86 8.54 -1.11 26.69
CA GLY A 86 8.72 -0.56 25.35
C GLY A 86 8.26 0.90 25.21
N LYS A 87 7.96 1.59 26.32
CA LYS A 87 7.46 2.96 26.31
C LYS A 87 8.57 3.98 26.55
N TYR A 88 8.43 5.15 25.93
CA TYR A 88 9.32 6.30 26.03
C TYR A 88 8.79 7.33 27.01
N SER A 89 9.66 7.88 27.86
CA SER A 89 9.30 8.99 28.74
C SER A 89 10.51 9.87 29.09
N ILE A 90 10.25 11.14 29.36
CA ILE A 90 11.18 11.98 30.14
C ILE A 90 11.08 11.62 31.64
N PRO A 91 12.10 11.89 32.47
CA PRO A 91 12.05 11.61 33.91
C PRO A 91 10.80 12.23 34.54
N GLU A 92 10.04 11.43 35.28
CA GLU A 92 8.79 11.82 35.95
C GLU A 92 7.65 12.28 35.03
N GLY A 93 7.81 12.13 33.71
CA GLY A 93 6.81 12.53 32.72
C GLY A 93 5.90 11.40 32.26
N THR A 94 4.96 11.78 31.38
CA THR A 94 4.02 10.87 30.73
C THR A 94 4.74 9.84 29.84
N LYS A 95 4.20 8.62 29.73
CA LYS A 95 4.76 7.53 28.92
C LYS A 95 4.07 7.43 27.56
N PHE A 96 4.85 7.20 26.50
CA PHE A 96 4.40 7.15 25.10
C PHE A 96 4.89 5.88 24.41
N ASP A 97 4.15 5.40 23.41
CA ASP A 97 4.56 4.24 22.62
C ASP A 97 5.66 4.59 21.61
N THR A 98 5.77 5.86 21.24
CA THR A 98 6.68 6.33 20.19
C THR A 98 7.34 7.64 20.57
N LEU A 99 8.55 7.87 20.05
CA LEU A 99 9.24 9.16 20.17
C LEU A 99 8.49 10.29 19.46
N TRP A 100 7.74 9.98 18.39
CA TRP A 100 6.89 10.96 17.71
C TRP A 100 5.80 11.49 18.64
N GLN A 101 5.02 10.60 19.27
CA GLN A 101 3.96 10.97 20.20
C GLN A 101 4.50 11.79 21.37
N LEU A 102 5.67 11.41 21.89
CA LEU A 102 6.36 12.16 22.94
C LEU A 102 6.67 13.60 22.48
N VAL A 103 7.23 13.77 21.27
CA VAL A 103 7.56 15.11 20.74
C VAL A 103 6.31 15.96 20.52
N GLU A 104 5.26 15.40 19.90
CA GLU A 104 4.01 16.15 19.66
C GLU A 104 3.33 16.56 20.97
N TYR A 105 3.37 15.69 21.98
CA TYR A 105 2.86 16.05 23.31
C TYR A 105 3.66 17.19 23.95
N LEU A 106 5.00 17.14 23.87
CA LEU A 106 5.87 18.15 24.47
C LEU A 106 5.83 19.52 23.77
N LYS A 107 5.26 19.60 22.56
CA LYS A 107 4.90 20.87 21.91
C LYS A 107 3.69 21.54 22.56
N LEU A 108 2.77 20.74 23.10
CA LEU A 108 1.53 21.22 23.72
C LEU A 108 1.68 21.45 25.22
N LYS A 109 2.43 20.57 25.90
CA LYS A 109 2.61 20.63 27.35
C LYS A 109 4.07 20.32 27.73
N PRO A 110 4.75 21.17 28.52
CA PRO A 110 6.17 20.98 28.83
C PRO A 110 6.45 19.75 29.72
N ASP A 111 5.52 19.33 30.59
CA ASP A 111 5.57 18.07 31.36
C ASP A 111 6.93 17.74 32.03
N GLY A 112 7.61 18.75 32.59
CA GLY A 112 8.94 18.61 33.22
C GLY A 112 10.08 19.26 32.41
N LEU A 113 9.81 19.71 31.18
CA LEU A 113 10.70 20.59 30.42
C LEU A 113 10.67 22.02 30.96
N ILE A 114 11.78 22.74 30.75
CA ILE A 114 11.89 24.17 31.06
C ILE A 114 11.00 25.03 30.14
N PHE A 115 10.73 24.54 28.92
CA PHE A 115 9.89 25.21 27.92
C PHE A 115 9.28 24.16 26.98
N TYR A 116 8.15 24.50 26.36
CA TYR A 116 7.51 23.63 25.36
C TYR A 116 8.30 23.62 24.05
N LEU A 117 8.23 22.52 23.32
CA LEU A 117 8.91 22.38 22.03
C LEU A 117 8.24 23.28 20.98
N LYS A 118 9.04 23.96 20.16
CA LYS A 118 8.54 24.80 19.05
C LYS A 118 9.15 24.39 17.72
N GLU A 119 10.40 24.79 17.51
CA GLU A 119 11.07 24.68 16.21
C GLU A 119 12.01 23.48 16.19
N ALA A 120 11.84 22.62 15.20
CA ALA A 120 12.78 21.52 14.98
C ALA A 120 14.10 22.07 14.42
N CYS A 121 15.23 21.73 15.04
CA CYS A 121 16.53 21.89 14.40
C CYS A 121 16.58 20.89 13.24
N PRO A 122 16.76 21.34 11.98
CA PRO A 122 16.73 20.44 10.85
C PRO A 122 17.99 19.57 10.82
N ASN A 123 17.80 18.28 10.56
CA ASN A 123 18.91 17.35 10.36
C ASN A 123 19.54 17.56 8.95
N PRO A 124 20.81 17.99 8.84
CA PRO A 124 21.48 18.21 7.55
C PRO A 124 21.66 16.92 6.73
N ASN A 125 21.59 15.75 7.36
CA ASN A 125 21.65 14.46 6.68
C ASN A 125 20.28 14.03 6.10
N MET A 126 19.24 14.86 6.26
CA MET A 126 17.90 14.56 5.78
C MET A 126 17.39 15.69 4.86
N PRO A 127 17.29 15.47 3.52
CA PRO A 127 16.79 16.49 2.62
C PRO A 127 15.30 16.79 2.88
N TRP A 128 14.93 18.08 2.80
CA TRP A 128 13.64 18.69 3.20
C TRP A 128 12.38 18.12 2.53
N SER A 129 12.49 17.15 1.62
CA SER A 129 11.40 16.64 0.77
C SER A 129 10.58 15.48 1.36
N SER A 130 10.71 15.13 2.64
CA SER A 130 10.06 13.95 3.24
C SER A 130 9.16 14.22 4.47
N ALA A 131 8.74 15.46 4.74
CA ALA A 131 7.84 15.72 5.87
C ALA A 131 6.47 15.04 5.65
N ALA A 132 6.15 14.03 6.46
CA ALA A 132 4.87 13.32 6.42
C ALA A 132 3.71 14.26 6.86
N PRO A 133 2.54 14.21 6.20
CA PRO A 133 1.38 14.99 6.60
C PRO A 133 0.77 14.47 7.90
N VAL A 134 0.28 15.40 8.73
CA VAL A 134 -0.28 15.17 10.06
C VAL A 134 -1.72 14.65 9.96
N PRO A 135 -2.10 13.49 10.53
CA PRO A 135 -3.49 13.09 10.66
C PRO A 135 -4.12 13.61 11.97
N PRO A 136 -5.45 13.84 12.01
CA PRO A 136 -6.15 14.29 13.21
C PRO A 136 -6.36 13.17 14.25
N THR A 137 -6.59 13.62 15.48
CA THR A 137 -6.58 12.96 16.79
C THR A 137 -7.52 11.76 17.01
N HIS A 138 -7.03 10.74 17.75
CA HIS A 138 -7.73 9.54 18.25
C HIS A 138 -8.92 9.79 19.19
N PRO A 139 -9.76 8.75 19.40
CA PRO A 139 -9.96 8.23 20.76
C PRO A 139 -9.70 6.71 20.91
N SER A 140 -9.36 6.37 22.15
CA SER A 140 -8.70 5.17 22.68
C SER A 140 -9.57 3.91 22.78
N VAL A 141 -9.00 2.72 22.52
CA VAL A 141 -9.43 1.44 23.16
C VAL A 141 -8.21 0.51 23.36
N SER A 142 -8.10 -0.05 24.57
CA SER A 142 -7.07 -0.97 25.07
C SER A 142 -7.42 -2.45 24.83
N VAL A 143 -6.49 -3.31 24.39
CA VAL A 143 -6.47 -4.76 24.74
C VAL A 143 -5.04 -5.34 24.69
N SER A 144 -4.78 -6.31 25.57
CA SER A 144 -3.50 -6.89 26.01
C SER A 144 -2.95 -8.09 25.19
N LEU A 145 -1.69 -8.41 25.55
CA LEU A 145 -0.66 -9.37 25.10
C LEU A 145 -0.98 -10.87 24.84
N GLY A 146 -0.06 -11.50 24.08
CA GLY A 146 0.42 -12.91 24.19
C GLY A 146 1.21 -13.38 22.94
N GLU A 147 2.55 -13.23 22.88
CA GLU A 147 3.63 -14.26 23.08
C GLU A 147 3.69 -15.38 22.00
N ALA A 148 4.71 -15.41 21.10
CA ALA A 148 6.00 -16.17 21.13
C ALA A 148 5.86 -17.65 20.68
N LEU A 149 6.70 -18.36 19.92
CA LEU A 149 8.05 -18.23 19.31
C LEU A 149 8.30 -19.46 18.36
N THR A 150 9.28 -19.33 17.44
CA THR A 150 10.28 -20.33 16.91
C THR A 150 9.98 -21.51 15.96
N LEU A 151 10.70 -21.43 14.81
CA LEU A 151 11.71 -22.34 14.20
C LEU A 151 11.35 -23.73 13.62
N GLY A 152 11.73 -23.96 12.35
CA GLY A 152 12.16 -25.29 11.87
C GLY A 152 11.94 -25.67 10.39
N THR A 153 12.92 -25.36 9.53
CA THR A 153 13.51 -26.20 8.43
C THR A 153 12.65 -26.83 7.29
N LEU A 154 12.84 -26.25 6.09
CA LEU A 154 13.18 -26.80 4.75
C LEU A 154 12.69 -28.20 4.29
N ASN A 155 12.15 -28.26 3.06
CA ASN A 155 12.39 -29.22 1.94
C ASN A 155 11.25 -29.09 0.88
N ALA A 156 11.28 -29.54 -0.37
CA ALA A 156 12.29 -29.93 -1.36
C ALA A 156 11.53 -30.23 -2.68
N ASP A 157 11.28 -29.24 -3.56
CA ASP A 157 10.43 -29.45 -4.77
C ASP A 157 10.89 -28.70 -6.03
N GLY A 158 12.16 -28.31 -6.14
CA GLY A 158 12.68 -27.80 -7.42
C GLY A 158 12.09 -26.47 -7.89
N TYR A 159 11.35 -25.77 -7.04
CA TYR A 159 11.15 -24.33 -7.11
C TYR A 159 12.24 -23.70 -6.22
N THR A 160 13.07 -22.81 -6.76
CA THR A 160 13.87 -21.91 -5.92
C THR A 160 13.01 -20.70 -5.60
N PRO A 161 12.36 -20.62 -4.42
CA PRO A 161 12.06 -19.31 -3.87
C PRO A 161 13.41 -18.63 -3.60
N ASP A 162 13.53 -17.34 -3.92
CA ASP A 162 14.62 -16.52 -3.39
C ASP A 162 14.79 -16.84 -1.90
N PRO A 163 16.03 -17.01 -1.40
CA PRO A 163 16.25 -17.23 0.02
C PRO A 163 15.53 -16.10 0.76
N VAL A 164 14.72 -16.48 1.75
CA VAL A 164 14.13 -15.55 2.71
C VAL A 164 15.28 -15.05 3.59
N GLY A 165 16.10 -14.19 3.00
CA GLY A 165 17.02 -13.35 3.72
C GLY A 165 16.18 -12.45 4.60
N ALA A 166 16.46 -12.50 5.90
CA ALA A 166 15.93 -11.59 6.89
C ALA A 166 15.96 -10.15 6.35
N GLY A 167 14.79 -9.55 6.11
CA GLY A 167 14.70 -8.13 5.76
C GLY A 167 13.71 -7.69 4.68
N LYS A 168 12.89 -8.56 4.05
CA LYS A 168 11.85 -8.05 3.14
C LYS A 168 10.67 -7.49 3.94
N SER A 169 10.57 -6.16 3.98
CA SER A 169 9.39 -5.40 4.42
C SER A 169 8.12 -5.99 3.80
N ARG A 170 7.05 -6.13 4.60
CA ARG A 170 5.71 -6.51 4.12
C ARG A 170 5.32 -5.54 2.99
N LEU A 171 5.12 -6.06 1.77
CA LEU A 171 4.68 -5.25 0.63
C LEU A 171 3.22 -4.85 0.85
N LEU A 172 2.98 -3.55 0.96
CA LEU A 172 1.64 -2.99 1.06
C LEU A 172 1.05 -2.85 -0.35
N PRO A 173 -0.29 -2.72 -0.49
CA PRO A 173 -0.92 -2.46 -1.78
C PRO A 173 -0.27 -1.29 -2.54
N MET A 174 0.02 -0.17 -1.84
CA MET A 174 0.63 1.04 -2.39
C MET A 174 2.05 0.84 -2.96
N ASP A 175 2.76 -0.19 -2.52
CA ASP A 175 4.12 -0.48 -2.99
C ASP A 175 4.11 -1.16 -4.36
N THR A 176 2.92 -1.50 -4.89
CA THR A 176 2.75 -2.15 -6.19
C THR A 176 2.40 -1.15 -7.29
N SER A 177 2.89 -1.41 -8.50
CA SER A 177 2.66 -0.54 -9.68
C SER A 177 1.21 -0.49 -10.16
N VAL A 178 0.36 -1.39 -9.66
CA VAL A 178 -1.05 -1.54 -10.05
C VAL A 178 -2.02 -0.91 -9.04
N TYR A 179 -1.51 -0.31 -7.95
CA TYR A 179 -2.37 0.39 -7.00
C TYR A 179 -2.99 1.63 -7.62
N GLU A 180 -2.16 2.52 -8.14
CA GLU A 180 -2.61 3.67 -8.92
C GLU A 180 -2.93 3.26 -10.36
N SER A 181 -3.89 3.96 -10.96
CA SER A 181 -4.23 3.78 -12.37
C SER A 181 -3.00 4.04 -13.25
N PRO A 182 -2.76 3.26 -14.32
CA PRO A 182 -1.68 3.55 -15.26
C PRO A 182 -1.85 4.92 -15.93
N TYR A 183 -3.09 5.46 -15.94
CA TYR A 183 -3.47 6.78 -16.42
C TYR A 183 -3.53 7.86 -15.32
N SER A 184 -3.00 7.62 -14.12
CA SER A 184 -2.86 8.65 -13.07
C SER A 184 -1.91 9.78 -13.48
N ASP A 185 -0.97 9.53 -14.41
CA ASP A 185 -0.15 10.57 -15.04
C ASP A 185 -1.03 11.40 -16.01
N PRO A 186 -1.16 12.73 -15.83
CA PRO A 186 -1.96 13.59 -16.70
C PRO A 186 -1.58 13.53 -18.18
N GLU A 187 -0.33 13.21 -18.52
CA GLU A 187 0.10 13.07 -19.91
C GLU A 187 -0.34 11.73 -20.53
N GLU A 188 -0.35 10.65 -19.75
CA GLU A 188 -0.87 9.35 -20.20
C GLU A 188 -2.40 9.37 -20.27
N LEU A 189 -3.08 10.11 -19.38
CA LEU A 189 -4.55 10.26 -19.39
C LEU A 189 -5.07 10.89 -20.69
N LYS A 190 -4.33 11.83 -21.29
CA LYS A 190 -4.71 12.46 -22.57
C LYS A 190 -4.78 11.47 -23.72
N ASP A 191 -4.02 10.39 -23.64
CA ASP A 191 -3.94 9.34 -24.65
C ASP A 191 -4.80 8.11 -24.28
N ARG A 192 -5.64 8.19 -23.23
CA ARG A 192 -6.55 7.11 -22.82
C ARG A 192 -7.61 6.87 -23.88
N LYS A 193 -7.45 5.78 -24.63
CA LYS A 193 -8.35 5.33 -25.69
C LYS A 193 -8.83 3.93 -25.39
N LEU A 194 -10.12 3.66 -25.65
CA LEU A 194 -10.66 2.31 -25.51
C LEU A 194 -9.93 1.34 -26.44
N PHE A 195 -9.75 1.71 -27.71
CA PHE A 195 -9.08 0.86 -28.69
C PHE A 195 -7.56 1.04 -28.66
N LEU A 196 -6.87 -0.05 -28.37
CA LEU A 196 -5.42 -0.14 -28.28
C LEU A 196 -4.83 -0.64 -29.59
N LYS A 197 -3.68 -0.09 -29.98
CA LYS A 197 -2.95 -0.52 -31.18
C LYS A 197 -2.30 -1.88 -30.94
N ARG A 198 -2.51 -2.83 -31.86
CA ARG A 198 -1.92 -4.17 -31.78
C ARG A 198 -0.39 -4.16 -31.71
N ASP A 199 0.26 -3.23 -32.41
CA ASP A 199 1.73 -3.08 -32.45
C ASP A 199 2.34 -2.71 -31.08
N HIS A 200 1.52 -2.18 -30.16
CA HIS A 200 1.95 -1.82 -28.81
C HIS A 200 1.72 -2.94 -27.80
N LEU A 201 1.13 -4.06 -28.21
CA LEU A 201 0.79 -5.18 -27.34
C LEU A 201 1.70 -6.37 -27.63
N MET A 202 2.56 -6.73 -26.68
CA MET A 202 3.42 -7.91 -26.76
C MET A 202 2.75 -9.02 -25.95
N ILE A 203 2.40 -10.13 -26.59
CA ILE A 203 1.66 -11.24 -25.96
C ILE A 203 2.65 -12.38 -25.76
N ASP A 204 2.71 -12.90 -24.53
CA ASP A 204 3.50 -14.07 -24.20
C ASP A 204 2.84 -15.35 -24.73
N GLU A 205 3.63 -16.39 -24.95
CA GLU A 205 3.12 -17.71 -25.33
C GLU A 205 2.46 -18.41 -24.13
N VAL A 206 2.88 -18.05 -22.92
CA VAL A 206 2.39 -18.65 -21.68
C VAL A 206 0.94 -18.24 -21.38
N GLU A 207 0.08 -19.25 -21.29
CA GLU A 207 -1.30 -19.10 -20.84
C GLU A 207 -1.36 -19.08 -19.30
N LEU A 208 -2.00 -18.06 -18.74
CA LEU A 208 -2.24 -17.92 -17.30
C LEU A 208 -3.46 -18.73 -16.84
N GLY A 209 -4.40 -18.95 -17.76
CA GLY A 209 -5.53 -19.85 -17.56
C GLY A 209 -6.60 -19.71 -18.65
N ALA A 210 -7.52 -20.67 -18.69
CA ALA A 210 -8.69 -20.67 -19.56
C ALA A 210 -9.98 -20.73 -18.76
N GLY A 211 -11.04 -20.16 -19.33
CA GLY A 211 -12.38 -20.22 -18.79
C GLY A 211 -13.44 -20.27 -19.89
N ASN A 212 -14.71 -20.14 -19.49
CA ASN A 212 -15.84 -20.19 -20.40
C ASN A 212 -15.74 -19.13 -21.50
N PHE A 213 -15.25 -17.94 -21.14
CA PHE A 213 -15.19 -16.76 -22.01
C PHE A 213 -13.96 -16.66 -22.91
N GLY A 214 -12.96 -17.55 -22.74
CA GLY A 214 -11.70 -17.48 -23.50
C GLY A 214 -10.48 -17.90 -22.69
N CYS A 215 -9.30 -17.63 -23.23
CA CYS A 215 -8.04 -17.83 -22.52
C CYS A 215 -7.39 -16.50 -22.13
N VAL A 216 -6.62 -16.52 -21.05
CA VAL A 216 -5.91 -15.37 -20.51
C VAL A 216 -4.43 -15.60 -20.68
N LYS A 217 -3.75 -14.68 -21.36
CA LYS A 217 -2.30 -14.71 -21.58
C LYS A 217 -1.64 -13.56 -20.86
N LYS A 218 -0.37 -13.75 -20.48
CA LYS A 218 0.47 -12.65 -20.02
C LYS A 218 0.89 -11.79 -21.21
N GLY A 219 1.12 -10.51 -20.98
CA GLY A 219 1.74 -9.64 -21.98
C GLY A 219 2.28 -8.35 -21.40
N VAL A 220 2.79 -7.52 -22.29
CA VAL A 220 3.30 -6.18 -21.99
C VAL A 220 2.63 -5.19 -22.94
N TYR A 221 2.11 -4.10 -22.39
CA TYR A 221 1.57 -3.00 -23.18
C TYR A 221 2.51 -1.80 -23.13
N LYS A 222 2.92 -1.33 -24.32
CA LYS A 222 3.77 -0.17 -24.51
C LYS A 222 2.94 1.11 -24.50
N MET A 223 3.06 1.87 -23.42
CA MET A 223 2.54 3.23 -23.29
C MET A 223 3.56 4.24 -23.81
N ARG A 224 3.26 5.54 -23.67
CA ARG A 224 4.11 6.61 -24.19
C ARG A 224 5.43 6.72 -23.42
N LYS A 225 5.38 6.68 -22.08
CA LYS A 225 6.56 6.84 -21.22
C LYS A 225 7.05 5.54 -20.59
N LYS A 226 6.17 4.54 -20.50
CA LYS A 226 6.43 3.30 -19.77
C LYS A 226 5.89 2.08 -20.51
N GLN A 227 6.33 0.92 -20.05
CA GLN A 227 5.73 -0.37 -20.41
C GLN A 227 5.09 -0.95 -19.15
N ILE A 228 3.92 -1.56 -19.29
CA ILE A 228 3.19 -2.14 -18.18
C ILE A 228 2.90 -3.61 -18.45
N ASP A 229 3.02 -4.43 -17.41
CA ASP A 229 2.57 -5.82 -17.45
C ASP A 229 1.04 -5.86 -17.48
N VAL A 230 0.50 -6.67 -18.39
CA VAL A 230 -0.95 -6.79 -18.62
C VAL A 230 -1.38 -8.25 -18.70
N ALA A 231 -2.62 -8.49 -18.29
CA ALA A 231 -3.33 -9.73 -18.58
C ALA A 231 -4.21 -9.51 -19.82
N ILE A 232 -4.13 -10.41 -20.79
CA ILE A 232 -4.80 -10.30 -22.08
C ILE A 232 -5.79 -11.45 -22.20
N LYS A 233 -7.08 -11.14 -22.10
CA LYS A 233 -8.15 -12.12 -22.29
C LYS A 233 -8.53 -12.17 -23.75
N VAL A 234 -8.15 -13.25 -24.42
CA VAL A 234 -8.51 -13.53 -25.81
C VAL A 234 -9.88 -14.18 -25.80
N LEU A 235 -10.87 -13.48 -26.31
CA LEU A 235 -12.25 -13.94 -26.32
C LEU A 235 -12.45 -14.96 -27.44
N LYS A 236 -13.32 -15.94 -27.21
CA LYS A 236 -13.73 -16.90 -28.25
C LYS A 236 -14.54 -16.15 -29.32
N SER A 237 -14.21 -16.38 -30.59
CA SER A 237 -14.96 -15.80 -31.71
C SER A 237 -16.35 -16.43 -31.76
N ASN A 238 -17.36 -15.75 -31.22
CA ASN A 238 -18.75 -16.06 -31.49
C ASN A 238 -19.23 -15.08 -32.56
N ASN A 239 -19.48 -15.57 -33.77
CA ASN A 239 -19.68 -14.78 -35.00
C ASN A 239 -21.00 -13.97 -35.04
N GLU A 240 -21.63 -13.71 -33.91
CA GLU A 240 -22.85 -12.91 -33.84
C GLU A 240 -22.53 -11.43 -33.59
N LYS A 241 -22.86 -10.60 -34.59
CA LYS A 241 -22.66 -9.15 -34.56
C LYS A 241 -23.32 -8.49 -33.33
N THR A 242 -24.46 -9.02 -32.89
CA THR A 242 -25.21 -8.59 -31.71
C THR A 242 -24.42 -8.76 -30.42
N VAL A 243 -23.80 -9.92 -30.21
CA VAL A 243 -22.97 -10.21 -29.02
C VAL A 243 -21.76 -9.27 -28.97
N LYS A 244 -21.12 -9.02 -30.12
CA LYS A 244 -19.99 -8.08 -30.20
C LYS A 244 -20.39 -6.66 -29.78
N ASP A 245 -21.54 -6.17 -30.24
CA ASP A 245 -22.00 -4.81 -29.90
C ASP A 245 -22.33 -4.65 -28.41
N GLU A 246 -22.96 -5.65 -27.78
CA GLU A 246 -23.21 -5.65 -26.33
C GLU A 246 -21.92 -5.68 -25.53
N MET A 247 -20.97 -6.50 -25.96
CA MET A 247 -19.67 -6.61 -25.34
C MET A 247 -18.87 -5.31 -25.42
N MET A 248 -18.91 -4.61 -26.57
CA MET A 248 -18.27 -3.31 -26.72
C MET A 248 -18.90 -2.24 -25.82
N LYS A 249 -20.22 -2.27 -25.62
CA LYS A 249 -20.90 -1.37 -24.66
C LYS A 249 -20.41 -1.61 -23.23
N GLU A 250 -20.25 -2.87 -22.83
CA GLU A 250 -19.75 -3.18 -21.50
C GLU A 250 -18.28 -2.82 -21.34
N ALA A 251 -17.45 -3.10 -22.35
CA ALA A 251 -16.05 -2.70 -22.34
C ALA A 251 -15.89 -1.17 -22.20
N GLN A 252 -16.76 -0.38 -22.83
CA GLN A 252 -16.76 1.08 -22.69
C GLN A 252 -17.06 1.53 -21.25
N ILE A 253 -17.94 0.82 -20.53
CA ILE A 253 -18.25 1.13 -19.12
C ILE A 253 -17.10 0.64 -18.22
N MET A 254 -16.63 -0.59 -18.41
CA MET A 254 -15.52 -1.17 -17.66
C MET A 254 -14.25 -0.33 -17.78
N HIS A 255 -13.99 0.22 -18.97
CA HIS A 255 -12.85 1.10 -19.21
C HIS A 255 -12.94 2.42 -18.44
N GLN A 256 -14.10 2.84 -17.93
CA GLN A 256 -14.24 4.06 -17.11
C GLN A 256 -14.06 3.79 -15.61
N LEU A 257 -14.19 2.53 -15.18
CA LEU A 257 -14.05 2.15 -13.78
C LEU A 257 -12.58 2.24 -13.34
N ASP A 258 -12.37 2.90 -12.22
CA ASP A 258 -11.06 3.18 -11.65
C ASP A 258 -11.14 3.08 -10.12
N ASN A 259 -10.68 1.94 -9.60
CA ASN A 259 -10.55 1.70 -8.17
C ASN A 259 -9.38 0.75 -7.93
N PRO A 260 -8.59 0.91 -6.85
CA PRO A 260 -7.46 0.04 -6.57
C PRO A 260 -7.86 -1.43 -6.37
N TYR A 261 -9.06 -1.73 -5.89
CA TYR A 261 -9.49 -3.10 -5.56
C TYR A 261 -10.30 -3.77 -6.68
N ILE A 262 -10.26 -3.23 -7.89
CA ILE A 262 -10.74 -3.88 -9.11
C ILE A 262 -9.58 -4.05 -10.09
N VAL A 263 -9.62 -5.09 -10.91
CA VAL A 263 -8.74 -5.26 -12.07
C VAL A 263 -9.21 -4.27 -13.13
N ARG A 264 -8.44 -3.19 -13.33
CA ARG A 264 -8.84 -2.16 -14.28
C ARG A 264 -8.71 -2.63 -15.72
N MET A 265 -9.64 -2.20 -16.56
CA MET A 265 -9.57 -2.41 -18.00
C MET A 265 -8.71 -1.30 -18.65
N ILE A 266 -7.55 -1.69 -19.18
CA ILE A 266 -6.64 -0.79 -19.89
C ILE A 266 -7.23 -0.38 -21.23
N GLY A 267 -7.88 -1.33 -21.92
CA GLY A 267 -8.57 -1.11 -23.18
C GLY A 267 -8.86 -2.43 -23.91
N VAL A 268 -9.24 -2.32 -25.17
CA VAL A 268 -9.61 -3.41 -26.08
C VAL A 268 -8.68 -3.38 -27.28
N CYS A 269 -8.21 -4.55 -27.71
CA CYS A 269 -7.44 -4.69 -28.94
C CYS A 269 -8.22 -5.60 -29.91
N GLU A 270 -8.51 -5.10 -31.10
CA GLU A 270 -9.13 -5.88 -32.16
C GLU A 270 -8.07 -6.24 -33.21
N ALA A 271 -7.79 -7.54 -33.35
CA ALA A 271 -6.87 -8.08 -34.36
C ALA A 271 -7.44 -9.40 -34.89
N GLU A 272 -6.68 -10.50 -34.81
CA GLU A 272 -7.15 -11.85 -35.18
C GLU A 272 -8.37 -12.29 -34.36
N SER A 273 -8.38 -11.91 -33.08
CA SER A 273 -9.49 -12.08 -32.15
C SER A 273 -9.68 -10.81 -31.34
N LEU A 274 -10.86 -10.66 -30.73
CA LEU A 274 -11.14 -9.55 -29.83
C LEU A 274 -10.48 -9.82 -28.47
N MET A 275 -9.67 -8.88 -28.00
CA MET A 275 -8.85 -9.01 -26.79
C MET A 275 -9.18 -7.93 -25.79
N LEU A 276 -9.39 -8.32 -24.53
CA LEU A 276 -9.51 -7.39 -23.41
C LEU A 276 -8.16 -7.29 -22.70
N VAL A 277 -7.60 -6.08 -22.64
CA VAL A 277 -6.32 -5.81 -22.00
C VAL A 277 -6.57 -5.23 -20.60
N MET A 278 -6.07 -5.91 -19.59
CA MET A 278 -6.38 -5.69 -18.18
C MET A 278 -5.11 -5.57 -17.35
N GLU A 279 -5.22 -4.98 -16.16
CA GLU A 279 -4.13 -4.99 -15.17
C GLU A 279 -3.69 -6.41 -14.82
N MET A 280 -2.38 -6.59 -14.63
CA MET A 280 -1.82 -7.86 -14.18
C MET A 280 -2.05 -8.07 -12.68
N ALA A 281 -2.62 -9.21 -12.32
CA ALA A 281 -2.70 -9.73 -10.95
C ALA A 281 -2.04 -11.12 -10.91
N SER A 282 -0.73 -11.15 -10.71
CA SER A 282 0.11 -12.34 -10.89
C SER A 282 -0.01 -13.40 -9.79
N GLY A 283 -0.63 -13.06 -8.66
CA GLY A 283 -0.86 -13.99 -7.54
C GLY A 283 -1.99 -15.00 -7.79
N GLY A 284 -2.71 -14.88 -8.91
CA GLY A 284 -3.76 -15.82 -9.29
C GLY A 284 -5.02 -15.72 -8.43
N PRO A 285 -5.97 -16.65 -8.58
CA PRO A 285 -7.27 -16.57 -7.92
C PRO A 285 -7.21 -16.97 -6.44
N LEU A 286 -7.97 -16.26 -5.61
CA LEU A 286 -7.99 -16.37 -4.16
C LEU A 286 -8.29 -17.80 -3.68
N ASN A 287 -9.22 -18.50 -4.34
CA ASN A 287 -9.57 -19.88 -3.97
C ASN A 287 -8.38 -20.84 -4.05
N ARG A 288 -7.56 -20.76 -5.11
CA ARG A 288 -6.38 -21.61 -5.28
C ARG A 288 -5.28 -21.21 -4.30
N PHE A 289 -5.09 -19.91 -4.09
CA PHE A 289 -4.13 -19.39 -3.12
C PHE A 289 -4.42 -19.90 -1.69
N LEU A 290 -5.66 -19.75 -1.21
CA LEU A 290 -6.07 -20.23 0.11
C LEU A 290 -5.95 -21.74 0.26
N ALA A 291 -6.26 -22.52 -0.79
CA ALA A 291 -6.10 -23.96 -0.77
C ALA A 291 -4.62 -24.40 -0.66
N SER A 292 -3.71 -23.69 -1.33
CA SER A 292 -2.28 -24.02 -1.35
C SER A 292 -1.50 -23.61 -0.09
N LYS A 293 -2.00 -22.63 0.67
CA LYS A 293 -1.26 -21.97 1.76
C LYS A 293 -2.05 -21.89 3.07
N LYS A 294 -2.87 -22.91 3.32
CA LYS A 294 -3.80 -22.94 4.47
C LYS A 294 -3.11 -22.70 5.82
N ASP A 295 -1.88 -23.19 5.99
CA ASP A 295 -1.15 -23.11 7.25
C ASP A 295 -0.29 -21.83 7.38
N GLU A 296 -0.08 -21.10 6.29
CA GLU A 296 0.70 -19.83 6.29
C GLU A 296 -0.20 -18.60 6.45
N ILE A 297 -1.49 -18.70 6.09
CA ILE A 297 -2.39 -17.55 6.01
C ILE A 297 -3.16 -17.41 7.32
N THR A 298 -3.01 -16.25 7.96
CA THR A 298 -3.75 -15.92 9.18
C THR A 298 -5.16 -15.45 8.88
N MET A 299 -6.08 -15.62 9.84
CA MET A 299 -7.44 -15.08 9.74
C MET A 299 -7.46 -13.56 9.52
N SER A 300 -6.53 -12.84 10.15
CA SER A 300 -6.39 -11.39 9.96
C SER A 300 -6.08 -11.02 8.50
N ASN A 301 -5.26 -11.82 7.81
CA ASN A 301 -4.98 -11.60 6.40
C ASN A 301 -6.19 -11.90 5.51
N ILE A 302 -6.96 -12.94 5.82
CA ILE A 302 -8.22 -13.22 5.10
C ILE A 302 -9.19 -12.05 5.26
N VAL A 303 -9.36 -11.53 6.48
CA VAL A 303 -10.22 -10.37 6.75
C VAL A 303 -9.74 -9.13 5.98
N GLU A 304 -8.43 -8.89 5.92
CA GLU A 304 -7.84 -7.80 5.12
C GLU A 304 -8.20 -7.93 3.63
N LEU A 305 -8.04 -9.11 3.02
CA LEU A 305 -8.38 -9.34 1.62
C LEU A 305 -9.90 -9.20 1.38
N MET A 306 -10.74 -9.70 2.28
CA MET A 306 -12.20 -9.58 2.17
C MET A 306 -12.67 -8.13 2.34
N HIS A 307 -12.00 -7.34 3.17
CA HIS A 307 -12.25 -5.91 3.29
C HIS A 307 -11.91 -5.17 1.99
N GLN A 308 -10.81 -5.52 1.33
CA GLN A 308 -10.49 -4.96 0.02
C GLN A 308 -11.56 -5.32 -1.05
N VAL A 309 -12.04 -6.57 -1.04
CA VAL A 309 -13.14 -6.98 -1.92
C VAL A 309 -14.43 -6.19 -1.62
N SER A 310 -14.76 -5.94 -0.35
CA SER A 310 -15.95 -5.14 -0.04
C SER A 310 -15.80 -3.68 -0.48
N MET A 311 -14.61 -3.09 -0.36
CA MET A 311 -14.30 -1.75 -0.88
C MET A 311 -14.46 -1.66 -2.40
N GLY A 312 -13.97 -2.66 -3.14
CA GLY A 312 -14.17 -2.76 -4.58
C GLY A 312 -15.65 -2.92 -4.98
N MET A 313 -16.40 -3.76 -4.26
CA MET A 313 -17.84 -3.95 -4.51
C MET A 313 -18.67 -2.71 -4.18
N LYS A 314 -18.34 -2.00 -3.10
CA LYS A 314 -18.95 -0.70 -2.77
C LYS A 314 -18.74 0.30 -3.91
N TYR A 315 -17.53 0.38 -4.44
CA TYR A 315 -17.24 1.25 -5.59
C TYR A 315 -18.07 0.87 -6.83
N LEU A 316 -18.19 -0.42 -7.15
CA LEU A 316 -19.01 -0.87 -8.27
C LEU A 316 -20.49 -0.49 -8.09
N GLU A 317 -21.02 -0.63 -6.87
CA GLU A 317 -22.37 -0.19 -6.52
C GLU A 317 -22.55 1.33 -6.69
N GLU A 318 -21.62 2.15 -6.20
CA GLU A 318 -21.64 3.62 -6.38
C GLU A 318 -21.62 4.04 -7.86
N LYS A 319 -21.05 3.20 -8.74
CA LYS A 319 -21.05 3.39 -10.20
C LYS A 319 -22.24 2.74 -10.89
N ASN A 320 -23.22 2.23 -10.15
CA ASN A 320 -24.38 1.49 -10.65
C ASN A 320 -23.99 0.30 -11.55
N PHE A 321 -22.86 -0.35 -11.23
CA PHE A 321 -22.32 -1.48 -11.98
C PHE A 321 -22.52 -2.79 -11.21
N VAL A 322 -23.25 -3.73 -11.80
CA VAL A 322 -23.51 -5.04 -11.18
C VAL A 322 -22.49 -6.06 -11.69
N HIS A 323 -21.73 -6.67 -10.78
CA HIS A 323 -20.71 -7.67 -11.14
C HIS A 323 -21.31 -8.95 -11.75
N ARG A 324 -22.39 -9.48 -11.17
CA ARG A 324 -23.14 -10.71 -11.56
C ARG A 324 -22.43 -12.06 -11.38
N ASP A 325 -21.12 -12.08 -11.16
CA ASP A 325 -20.35 -13.31 -10.96
C ASP A 325 -19.29 -13.15 -9.86
N LEU A 326 -19.66 -12.52 -8.74
CA LEU A 326 -18.72 -12.35 -7.64
C LEU A 326 -18.48 -13.71 -6.94
N ALA A 327 -17.28 -14.24 -7.07
CA ALA A 327 -16.86 -15.51 -6.48
C ALA A 327 -15.35 -15.49 -6.20
N ALA A 328 -14.86 -16.39 -5.32
CA ALA A 328 -13.43 -16.47 -4.97
C ALA A 328 -12.51 -16.81 -6.16
N ARG A 329 -13.04 -17.36 -7.25
CA ARG A 329 -12.32 -17.55 -8.53
C ARG A 329 -12.06 -16.24 -9.30
N ASN A 330 -12.91 -15.24 -9.06
CA ASN A 330 -12.87 -13.92 -9.72
C ASN A 330 -12.25 -12.85 -8.81
N VAL A 331 -11.75 -13.22 -7.63
CA VAL A 331 -10.88 -12.38 -6.81
C VAL A 331 -9.44 -12.80 -7.09
N LEU A 332 -8.66 -11.91 -7.71
CA LEU A 332 -7.26 -12.16 -8.07
C LEU A 332 -6.33 -11.46 -7.08
N LEU A 333 -5.21 -12.09 -6.77
CA LEU A 333 -4.19 -11.51 -5.90
C LEU A 333 -3.10 -10.85 -6.72
N VAL A 334 -2.70 -9.65 -6.32
CA VAL A 334 -1.44 -9.03 -6.77
C VAL A 334 -0.30 -9.53 -5.89
N ASN A 335 -0.53 -9.55 -4.58
CA ASN A 335 0.33 -10.15 -3.57
C ASN A 335 -0.53 -10.67 -2.39
N GLN A 336 0.11 -11.21 -1.34
CA GLN A 336 -0.61 -11.82 -0.20
C GLN A 336 -1.50 -10.84 0.59
N HIS A 337 -1.27 -9.53 0.45
CA HIS A 337 -2.00 -8.46 1.15
C HIS A 337 -2.78 -7.56 0.18
N TYR A 338 -2.94 -7.97 -1.08
CA TYR A 338 -3.60 -7.15 -2.08
C TYR A 338 -4.44 -7.98 -3.06
N ALA A 339 -5.76 -7.89 -2.90
CA ALA A 339 -6.77 -8.47 -3.76
C ALA A 339 -7.40 -7.44 -4.71
N LYS A 340 -7.78 -7.92 -5.90
CA LYS A 340 -8.54 -7.19 -6.90
C LYS A 340 -9.68 -8.04 -7.44
N ILE A 341 -10.84 -7.44 -7.63
CA ILE A 341 -12.02 -8.07 -8.24
C ILE A 341 -11.84 -8.05 -9.77
N SER A 342 -12.08 -9.19 -10.42
CA SER A 342 -11.93 -9.39 -11.86
C SER A 342 -13.22 -9.89 -12.51
N ASP A 343 -13.27 -9.93 -13.84
CA ASP A 343 -14.37 -10.53 -14.61
C ASP A 343 -15.78 -9.95 -14.32
N PHE A 344 -15.86 -8.72 -13.81
CA PHE A 344 -17.12 -7.99 -13.66
C PHE A 344 -17.68 -7.58 -15.04
N GLY A 345 -18.99 -7.72 -15.24
CA GLY A 345 -19.68 -7.37 -16.50
C GLY A 345 -19.80 -8.52 -17.49
N LEU A 346 -18.73 -9.31 -17.69
CA LEU A 346 -18.60 -10.26 -18.80
C LEU A 346 -19.75 -11.27 -18.98
N SER A 347 -20.41 -11.70 -17.90
CA SER A 347 -21.54 -12.64 -18.00
C SER A 347 -22.75 -12.07 -18.73
N LYS A 348 -22.96 -10.73 -18.70
CA LYS A 348 -24.05 -10.07 -19.41
C LYS A 348 -23.69 -9.86 -20.89
N ALA A 349 -22.50 -9.34 -21.19
CA ALA A 349 -22.03 -9.11 -22.55
C ALA A 349 -22.01 -10.36 -23.44
N LEU A 350 -21.77 -11.53 -22.84
CA LEU A 350 -21.58 -12.78 -23.58
C LEU A 350 -22.83 -13.65 -23.59
N GLY A 351 -23.99 -13.09 -23.19
CA GLY A 351 -25.28 -13.77 -23.25
C GLY A 351 -25.29 -15.08 -22.48
N ALA A 352 -24.70 -15.11 -21.27
CA ALA A 352 -24.72 -16.31 -20.44
C ALA A 352 -26.18 -16.68 -20.12
N ASP A 353 -26.71 -17.66 -20.86
CA ASP A 353 -28.04 -18.22 -20.68
C ASP A 353 -28.25 -18.69 -19.23
N ASP A 354 -29.51 -18.83 -18.81
CA ASP A 354 -29.94 -19.38 -17.51
C ASP A 354 -29.31 -20.74 -17.15
N SER A 355 -28.64 -21.41 -18.09
CA SER A 355 -27.84 -22.62 -17.86
C SER A 355 -26.48 -22.37 -17.19
N TYR A 356 -25.94 -21.14 -17.22
CA TYR A 356 -24.66 -20.77 -16.61
C TYR A 356 -24.72 -20.73 -15.08
N TYR A 357 -25.91 -20.50 -14.51
CA TYR A 357 -26.15 -20.42 -13.06
C TYR A 357 -26.71 -21.71 -12.44
N LYS A 358 -26.76 -22.82 -13.19
CA LYS A 358 -27.24 -24.11 -12.69
C LYS A 358 -26.18 -24.93 -11.96
#